data_AF-A0A4R9F4R7-F1
#
_entry.id   AF-A0A4R9F4R7-F1
#
_cell.length_a   1.000
_cell.length_b   1.000
_cell.length_c   1.000
_cell.angle_alpha   90.00
_cell.angle_beta   90.00
_cell.angle_gamma   90.00
#
_symmetry.space_group_name_H-M   'P 1'
#
loop_
_entity.id
_entity.type
_entity.pdbx_description
1 polymer ?
#
loop_
_entity_poly.entity_id
_entity_poly.type
_entity_poly.pdbx_seq_one_letter_code
_entity_poly.pdbx_strand_id
1 'polypeptide(L)'
;MTVHRGHPVTDARHSALRSPLAEHERDLPVDAAWLRRRAKQFAHVSQRPFHLVVDLQAYASVTGLPFYAHYAAQVYRGPESARLTVPLMAVNLSLVTTREEADRALAHETMHLVVPSYGHKEAAFARAQLLLDEVGQLTVA
;
A
#
# COMPACT_ATOMS: atom_id res chain seq x y z
N MET A 1 11.05 -26.38 -3.27
CA MET A 1 10.96 -24.98 -2.80
C MET A 1 9.98 -24.25 -3.70
N THR A 2 8.69 -24.26 -3.35
CA THR A 2 7.64 -23.58 -4.12
C THR A 2 7.59 -22.14 -3.65
N VAL A 3 8.10 -21.25 -4.48
CA VAL A 3 7.98 -19.80 -4.33
C VAL A 3 6.48 -19.48 -4.29
N HIS A 4 5.95 -18.98 -3.17
CA HIS A 4 4.64 -18.35 -3.14
C HIS A 4 4.72 -17.04 -3.94
N ARG A 5 4.80 -17.15 -5.28
CA ARG A 5 4.32 -16.09 -6.16
C ARG A 5 2.85 -15.87 -5.79
N GLY A 6 2.41 -14.62 -5.77
CA GLY A 6 1.02 -14.28 -5.51
C GLY A 6 0.09 -15.18 -6.33
N HIS A 7 -1.07 -15.52 -5.77
CA HIS A 7 -2.05 -16.30 -6.54
C HIS A 7 -2.34 -15.52 -7.84
N PRO A 8 -2.32 -16.13 -9.03
CA PRO A 8 -2.41 -15.39 -10.30
C PRO A 8 -3.59 -14.42 -10.41
N VAL A 9 -4.70 -14.76 -9.76
CA VAL A 9 -5.90 -13.91 -9.63
C VAL A 9 -5.62 -12.63 -8.82
N THR A 10 -4.84 -12.72 -7.75
CA THR A 10 -4.43 -11.58 -6.92
C THR A 10 -3.52 -10.65 -7.72
N ASP A 11 -2.55 -11.21 -8.45
CA ASP A 11 -1.64 -10.43 -9.29
C ASP A 11 -2.40 -9.71 -10.41
N ALA A 12 -3.31 -10.41 -11.10
CA ALA A 12 -4.16 -9.82 -12.14
C ALA A 12 -5.05 -8.69 -11.61
N ARG A 13 -5.64 -8.87 -10.42
CA ARG A 13 -6.46 -7.83 -9.77
C ARG A 13 -5.62 -6.63 -9.33
N HIS A 14 -4.40 -6.87 -8.89
CA HIS A 14 -3.47 -5.79 -8.54
C HIS A 14 -3.05 -5.01 -9.79
N SER A 15 -2.74 -5.68 -10.90
CA SER A 15 -2.43 -5.01 -12.17
C SER A 15 -3.62 -4.26 -12.77
N ALA A 16 -4.85 -4.66 -12.44
CA ALA A 16 -6.06 -3.99 -12.92
C ALA A 16 -6.34 -2.67 -12.21
N LEU A 17 -5.72 -2.40 -11.04
CA LEU A 17 -5.82 -1.12 -10.36
C LEU A 17 -5.21 -0.01 -11.21
N ARG A 18 -5.95 1.09 -11.38
CA ARG A 18 -5.56 2.22 -12.22
C ARG A 18 -5.18 3.41 -11.34
N SER A 19 -3.92 3.84 -11.43
CA SER A 19 -3.48 5.07 -10.78
C SER A 19 -4.18 6.28 -11.42
N PRO A 20 -4.64 7.25 -10.62
CA PRO A 20 -5.25 8.49 -11.14
C PRO A 20 -4.21 9.47 -11.71
N LEU A 21 -2.91 9.19 -11.57
CA LEU A 21 -1.85 10.02 -12.12
C LEU A 21 -1.95 10.12 -13.64
N ALA A 22 -1.48 11.23 -14.20
CA ALA A 22 -1.32 11.36 -15.64
C ALA A 22 -0.28 10.34 -16.14
N GLU A 23 -0.40 9.90 -17.40
CA GLU A 23 0.46 8.86 -17.97
C GLU A 23 1.96 9.16 -17.79
N HIS A 24 2.39 10.38 -18.11
CA HIS A 24 3.79 10.80 -17.97
C HIS A 24 4.30 10.81 -16.51
N GLU A 25 3.41 10.84 -15.51
CA GLU A 25 3.78 10.78 -14.11
C GLU A 25 3.87 9.36 -13.56
N ARG A 26 3.12 8.42 -14.14
CA ARG A 26 3.05 7.02 -13.67
C ARG A 26 4.40 6.33 -13.70
N ASP A 27 5.16 6.59 -14.76
CA ASP A 27 6.47 5.97 -15.02
C ASP A 27 7.63 6.70 -14.32
N LEU A 28 7.37 7.84 -13.67
CA LEU A 28 8.40 8.54 -12.92
C LEU A 28 8.87 7.68 -11.73
N PRO A 29 10.16 7.75 -11.38
CA PRO A 29 10.67 7.05 -10.21
C PRO A 29 9.97 7.54 -8.95
N VAL A 30 9.72 6.61 -8.04
CA VAL A 30 9.22 6.94 -6.70
C VAL A 30 10.39 7.34 -5.80
N ASP A 31 10.26 8.51 -5.17
CA ASP A 31 11.17 8.95 -4.12
C ASP A 31 10.44 9.03 -2.77
N ALA A 32 11.20 9.01 -1.68
CA ALA A 32 10.63 9.01 -0.33
C ALA A 32 9.82 10.27 0.01
N ALA A 33 10.16 11.43 -0.56
CA ALA A 33 9.43 12.68 -0.31
C ALA A 33 8.08 12.66 -1.02
N TRP A 34 8.04 12.22 -2.28
CA TRP A 34 6.80 12.00 -3.02
C TRP A 34 5.93 10.95 -2.34
N LEU A 35 6.50 9.80 -1.96
CA LEU A 35 5.75 8.71 -1.33
C LEU A 35 5.12 9.14 0.00
N ARG A 36 5.84 9.92 0.81
CA ARG A 36 5.28 10.49 2.06
C ARG A 36 4.11 11.41 1.80
N ARG A 37 4.18 12.29 0.80
CA ARG A 37 3.06 13.17 0.43
C ARG A 37 1.87 12.33 -0.05
N ARG A 38 2.13 11.33 -0.89
CA ARG A 38 1.10 10.45 -1.43
C ARG A 38 0.41 9.63 -0.33
N ALA A 39 1.18 9.05 0.58
CA ALA A 39 0.65 8.32 1.74
C ALA A 39 -0.27 9.19 2.62
N LYS A 40 0.02 10.49 2.78
CA LYS A 40 -0.87 11.42 3.50
C LYS A 40 -2.22 11.60 2.80
N GLN A 41 -2.24 11.63 1.46
CA GLN A 41 -3.49 11.68 0.70
C GLN A 41 -4.33 10.41 0.94
N PHE A 42 -3.70 9.24 0.92
CA PHE A 42 -4.37 7.97 1.25
C PHE A 42 -4.89 7.91 2.69
N ALA A 43 -4.10 8.35 3.66
CA ALA A 43 -4.53 8.45 5.05
C ALA A 43 -5.72 9.41 5.21
N HIS A 44 -5.72 10.51 4.45
CA HIS A 44 -6.83 11.47 4.43
C HIS A 44 -8.09 10.86 3.82
N VAL A 45 -8.07 10.34 2.60
CA VAL A 45 -9.31 9.81 1.97
C VAL A 45 -9.88 8.61 2.73
N SER A 46 -9.02 7.74 3.27
CA SER A 46 -9.46 6.59 4.05
C SER A 46 -9.94 6.96 5.46
N GLN A 47 -9.62 8.16 5.95
CA GLN A 47 -9.80 8.56 7.35
C GLN A 47 -9.15 7.56 8.33
N ARG A 48 -8.06 6.92 7.90
CA ARG A 48 -7.28 5.95 8.69
C ARG A 48 -5.82 6.41 8.71
N PRO A 49 -5.35 7.02 9.83
CA PRO A 49 -3.95 7.39 9.94
C PRO A 49 -3.06 6.15 9.99
N PHE A 50 -1.89 6.24 9.38
CA PHE A 50 -0.81 5.26 9.47
C PHE A 50 0.55 5.96 9.35
N HIS A 51 1.60 5.32 9.84
CA HIS A 51 2.98 5.77 9.66
C HIS A 51 3.63 5.03 8.51
N LEU A 52 4.01 5.75 7.47
CA LEU A 52 4.79 5.20 6.36
C LEU A 52 6.22 4.92 6.81
N VAL A 53 6.70 3.70 6.54
CA VAL A 53 8.06 3.24 6.81
C VAL A 53 8.68 2.74 5.50
N VAL A 54 9.86 3.23 5.14
CA VAL A 54 10.63 2.76 3.97
C VAL A 54 11.94 2.08 4.37
N ASP A 55 12.34 2.23 5.63
CA ASP A 55 13.44 1.49 6.25
C ASP A 55 12.90 0.16 6.80
N LEU A 56 13.11 -0.91 6.03
CA LEU A 56 12.60 -2.23 6.36
C LEU A 56 13.32 -2.87 7.57
N GLN A 57 14.55 -2.45 7.87
CA GLN A 57 15.26 -2.90 9.07
C GLN A 57 14.66 -2.24 10.31
N ALA A 58 14.40 -0.93 10.25
CA ALA A 58 13.70 -0.22 11.33
C ALA A 58 12.29 -0.79 11.56
N TYR A 59 11.55 -1.10 10.49
CA TYR A 59 10.25 -1.79 10.60
C TYR A 59 10.36 -3.12 11.33
N ALA A 60 11.33 -3.97 10.96
CA ALA A 60 11.52 -5.27 11.60
C ALA A 60 11.92 -5.12 13.07
N SER A 61 12.77 -4.15 13.39
CA SER A 61 13.18 -3.87 14.78
C SER A 61 12.02 -3.40 15.64
N VAL A 62 11.10 -2.60 15.12
CA VAL A 62 9.95 -2.07 15.88
C VAL A 62 8.84 -3.11 16.04
N THR A 63 8.58 -3.90 14.99
CA THR A 63 7.47 -4.86 14.98
C THR A 63 7.85 -6.23 15.55
N GLY A 64 9.15 -6.55 15.61
CA GLY A 64 9.65 -7.89 15.90
C GLY A 64 9.35 -8.91 14.79
N LEU A 65 8.85 -8.46 13.63
CA LEU A 65 8.49 -9.31 12.50
C LEU A 65 9.43 -9.06 11.31
N PRO A 66 9.89 -10.12 10.62
CA PRO A 66 10.66 -9.93 9.40
C PRO A 66 9.77 -9.33 8.31
N PHE A 67 10.29 -8.32 7.60
CA PHE A 67 9.73 -7.89 6.33
C PHE A 67 10.37 -8.71 5.21
N TYR A 68 9.59 -9.57 4.55
CA TYR A 68 10.13 -10.46 3.52
C TYR A 68 10.44 -9.69 2.23
N ALA A 69 11.57 -10.01 1.60
CA ALA A 69 12.08 -9.28 0.42
C ALA A 69 11.12 -9.29 -0.79
N HIS A 70 10.19 -10.24 -0.87
CA HIS A 70 9.20 -10.33 -1.95
C HIS A 70 7.92 -9.53 -1.69
N TYR A 71 7.78 -8.90 -0.52
CA TYR A 71 6.64 -8.03 -0.22
C TYR A 71 6.91 -6.63 -0.80
N ALA A 72 5.98 -6.16 -1.64
CA ALA A 72 6.00 -4.78 -2.14
C ALA A 72 5.63 -3.78 -1.03
N ALA A 73 4.66 -4.14 -0.19
CA ALA A 73 4.25 -3.36 0.97
C ALA A 73 3.57 -4.26 2.00
N GLN A 74 3.42 -3.76 3.23
CA GLN A 74 2.69 -4.44 4.31
C GLN A 74 2.20 -3.45 5.36
N VAL A 75 0.95 -3.60 5.80
CA VAL A 75 0.45 -2.97 7.03
C VAL A 75 0.65 -3.86 8.26
N TYR A 76 1.19 -3.26 9.32
CA TYR A 76 1.22 -3.82 10.66
C TYR A 76 0.40 -3.00 11.63
N ARG A 77 -0.59 -3.64 12.25
CA ARG A 77 -1.48 -3.03 13.24
C ARG A 77 -1.15 -3.44 14.69
N GLY A 78 -0.16 -4.30 14.92
CA GLY A 78 0.02 -4.97 16.21
C GLY A 78 -0.83 -6.24 16.36
N PRO A 79 -0.57 -7.08 17.38
CA PRO A 79 -1.45 -8.20 17.72
C PRO A 79 -2.81 -7.69 18.23
N GLU A 80 -3.83 -8.56 18.24
CA GLU A 80 -5.20 -8.16 18.62
C GLU A 80 -5.28 -7.59 20.04
N SER A 81 -4.54 -8.16 20.99
CA SER A 81 -4.46 -7.72 22.39
C SER A 81 -3.63 -6.45 22.61
N ALA A 82 -2.87 -5.99 21.62
CA ALA A 82 -2.00 -4.82 21.72
C ALA A 82 -1.91 -4.09 20.37
N ARG A 83 -3.07 -3.75 19.79
CA ARG A 83 -3.11 -2.99 18.54
C ARG A 83 -2.45 -1.63 18.73
N LEU A 84 -1.64 -1.22 17.75
CA LEU A 84 -1.06 0.12 17.71
C LEU A 84 -2.17 1.15 17.50
N THR A 85 -2.07 2.29 18.19
CA THR A 85 -2.97 3.44 17.99
C THR A 85 -2.91 3.93 16.54
N VAL A 86 -1.70 3.94 15.95
CA VAL A 86 -1.47 4.27 14.55
C VAL A 86 -0.68 3.12 13.92
N PRO A 87 -1.26 2.39 12.95
CA PRO A 87 -0.58 1.30 12.25
C PRO A 87 0.69 1.76 11.51
N LEU A 88 1.61 0.83 11.30
CA LEU A 88 2.77 1.02 10.44
C LEU A 88 2.46 0.48 9.04
N MET A 89 2.84 1.21 7.99
CA MET A 89 2.77 0.76 6.61
C MET A 89 4.17 0.78 6.02
N ALA A 90 4.75 -0.40 5.84
CA ALA A 90 6.05 -0.56 5.22
C ALA A 90 5.92 -0.67 3.69
N VAL A 91 6.80 0.00 2.96
CA VAL A 91 6.89 -0.09 1.49
C VAL A 91 8.33 -0.41 1.09
N ASN A 92 8.50 -1.43 0.26
CA ASN A 92 9.79 -1.85 -0.26
C ASN A 92 10.14 -1.12 -1.56
N LEU A 93 11.00 -0.11 -1.46
CA LEU A 93 11.44 0.69 -2.62
C LEU A 93 12.34 -0.07 -3.60
N SER A 94 12.78 -1.29 -3.28
CA SER A 94 13.47 -2.15 -4.25
C SER A 94 12.51 -2.86 -5.21
N LEU A 95 11.21 -2.91 -4.88
CA LEU A 95 10.16 -3.53 -5.70
C LEU A 95 9.14 -2.51 -6.21
N VAL A 96 8.87 -1.47 -5.41
CA VAL A 96 8.02 -0.35 -5.78
C VAL A 96 8.92 0.75 -6.29
N THR A 97 9.10 0.81 -7.60
CA THR A 97 10.08 1.66 -8.28
C THR A 97 9.44 2.83 -9.01
N THR A 98 8.19 2.68 -9.45
CA THR A 98 7.42 3.73 -10.13
C THR A 98 6.33 4.31 -9.24
N ARG A 99 5.85 5.51 -9.58
CA ARG A 99 4.73 6.15 -8.88
C ARG A 99 3.42 5.37 -9.05
N GLU A 100 3.20 4.71 -10.19
CA GLU A 100 2.04 3.83 -10.37
C GLU A 100 2.09 2.61 -9.44
N GLU A 101 3.24 1.95 -9.33
CA GLU A 101 3.42 0.83 -8.41
C GLU A 101 3.17 1.25 -6.96
N ALA A 102 3.64 2.45 -6.60
CA ALA A 102 3.42 3.02 -5.28
C ALA A 102 1.94 3.31 -5.00
N ASP A 103 1.21 3.86 -5.98
CA ASP A 103 -0.22 4.08 -5.87
C ASP A 103 -0.98 2.76 -5.67
N ARG A 104 -0.66 1.72 -6.46
CA ARG A 104 -1.29 0.42 -6.32
C ARG A 104 -1.02 -0.20 -4.94
N ALA A 105 0.24 -0.15 -4.49
CA ALA A 105 0.65 -0.67 -3.18
C ALA A 105 -0.04 0.09 -2.04
N LEU A 106 -0.03 1.43 -2.06
CA LEU A 106 -0.69 2.25 -1.04
C LEU A 106 -2.20 2.01 -1.02
N ALA A 107 -2.85 1.91 -2.17
CA ALA A 107 -4.29 1.64 -2.25
C ALA A 107 -4.66 0.28 -1.67
N HIS A 108 -3.89 -0.76 -2.03
CA HIS A 108 -4.09 -2.12 -1.53
C HIS A 108 -3.92 -2.19 -0.01
N GLU A 109 -2.81 -1.66 0.50
CA GLU A 109 -2.50 -1.67 1.93
C GLU A 109 -3.44 -0.78 2.74
N THR A 110 -3.81 0.40 2.22
CA THR A 110 -4.79 1.28 2.88
C THR A 110 -6.17 0.64 2.91
N MET A 111 -6.57 -0.09 1.87
CA MET A 111 -7.82 -0.85 1.90
C MET A 111 -7.84 -1.88 3.04
N HIS A 112 -6.72 -2.56 3.31
CA HIS A 112 -6.61 -3.47 4.45
C HIS A 112 -6.77 -2.77 5.79
N LEU A 113 -6.63 -1.44 5.89
CA LEU A 113 -6.96 -0.68 7.11
C LEU A 113 -8.47 -0.56 7.35
N VAL A 114 -9.27 -0.59 6.29
CA VAL A 114 -10.73 -0.42 6.33
C VAL A 114 -11.45 -1.78 6.34
N VAL A 115 -10.98 -2.72 5.53
CA VAL A 115 -11.63 -4.02 5.33
C VAL A 115 -10.66 -5.14 5.72
N PRO A 116 -11.01 -6.03 6.67
CA PRO A 116 -10.23 -7.24 6.91
C PRO A 116 -10.40 -8.19 5.71
N SER A 117 -9.41 -8.26 4.84
CA SER A 117 -9.43 -9.11 3.65
C SER A 117 -9.01 -10.54 4.00
N TYR A 118 -9.96 -11.37 4.44
CA TYR A 118 -9.79 -12.82 4.35
C TYR A 118 -10.20 -13.26 2.93
N GLY A 119 -9.21 -13.55 2.07
CA GLY A 119 -9.40 -14.30 0.82
C GLY A 119 -9.45 -13.51 -0.50
N HIS A 120 -8.75 -12.38 -0.63
CA HIS A 120 -8.51 -11.70 -1.93
C HIS A 120 -9.79 -11.38 -2.73
N LYS A 121 -10.86 -10.96 -2.05
CA LYS A 121 -12.18 -10.81 -2.64
C LYS A 121 -12.25 -9.60 -3.57
N GLU A 122 -13.08 -9.70 -4.61
CA GLU A 122 -13.32 -8.63 -5.58
C GLU A 122 -13.70 -7.29 -4.93
N ALA A 123 -14.52 -7.32 -3.88
CA ALA A 123 -14.90 -6.14 -3.10
C ALA A 123 -13.70 -5.41 -2.46
N ALA A 124 -12.65 -6.14 -2.08
CA ALA A 124 -11.43 -5.56 -1.52
C ALA A 124 -10.68 -4.76 -2.60
N PHE A 125 -10.57 -5.30 -3.82
CA PHE A 125 -9.95 -4.57 -4.93
C PHE A 125 -10.81 -3.42 -5.45
N ALA A 126 -12.15 -3.57 -5.45
CA ALA A 126 -13.05 -2.46 -5.74
C ALA A 126 -12.84 -1.31 -4.74
N ARG A 127 -12.67 -1.61 -3.44
CA ARG A 127 -12.37 -0.59 -2.44
C ARG A 127 -10.99 0.05 -2.64
N ALA A 128 -9.98 -0.73 -3.02
CA ALA A 128 -8.67 -0.17 -3.38
C ALA A 128 -8.77 0.78 -4.57
N GLN A 129 -9.56 0.45 -5.60
CA GLN A 129 -9.81 1.36 -6.73
C GLN A 129 -10.55 2.64 -6.28
N LEU A 130 -11.57 2.52 -5.43
CA LEU A 130 -12.27 3.71 -4.89
C LEU A 130 -11.32 4.65 -4.15
N LEU A 131 -10.36 4.13 -3.37
CA LEU A 131 -9.34 4.96 -2.72
C LEU A 131 -8.45 5.70 -3.74
N LEU A 132 -8.08 5.04 -4.85
CA LEU A 132 -7.34 5.67 -5.94
C LEU A 132 -8.14 6.80 -6.58
N ASP A 133 -9.42 6.56 -6.86
CA ASP A 133 -10.31 7.55 -7.46
C ASP A 133 -10.49 8.78 -6.55
N GLU A 134 -10.72 8.55 -5.25
CA GLU A 134 -10.84 9.61 -4.24
C GLU A 134 -9.53 10.43 -4.11
N VAL A 135 -8.36 9.78 -4.12
CA VAL A 135 -7.06 10.47 -4.12
C VAL A 135 -6.86 11.30 -5.40
N GLY A 136 -7.34 10.79 -6.54
CA GLY A 136 -7.32 11.52 -7.82
C GLY A 136 -8.07 12.84 -7.75
N GLN A 137 -9.23 12.86 -7.07
CA GLN A 137 -10.04 14.07 -6.89
C GLN A 137 -9.34 15.15 -6.05
N LEU A 138 -8.46 14.76 -5.12
CA LEU A 138 -7.67 15.72 -4.32
C LEU A 138 -6.56 16.42 -5.13
N THR A 139 -6.15 15.84 -6.26
CA THR A 139 -5.02 16.34 -7.06
C THR A 139 -5.49 17.30 -8.16
N VAL A 140 -6.80 17.33 -8.44
CA VAL A 140 -7.43 18.23 -9.42
C VAL A 140 -7.90 19.55 -8.77
N ALA A 141 -8.00 19.60 -7.44
CA ALA A 141 -8.36 20.78 -6.65
C ALA A 141 -7.15 21.63 -6.27
#